data_AF-A0AA97NSK9-F1
#
_entry.id   AF-A0AA97NSK9-F1
#
_cell.length_a   1.000
_cell.length_b   1.000
_cell.length_c   1.000
_cell.angle_alpha   90.00
_cell.angle_beta   90.00
_cell.angle_gamma   90.00
#
_symmetry.space_group_name_H-M   'P 1'
#
loop_
_entity.id
_entity.type
_entity.pdbx_description
1 polymer ?
#
loop_
_entity_poly.entity_id
_entity_poly.type
_entity_poly.pdbx_seq_one_letter_code
_entity_poly.pdbx_strand_id
1 'polypeptide(L)'
;MYLAKQPFLATWLAQFFVTLASSSAPSPPWKSPTWSDDGESAQKPIDSPLDVASGPGIGYIALGDSYGAGIGTEYDGDEDKCRLGNHAYTSLIYRDLVKAWEEGGGVDGTPRPVFQWRSCTGATSSDLLGQGGQIASLNGSLPASFATLSIGGNDLGFFDVMNSCIFRFYGFYSGTCAAAIRRATNLLDSPAFELSLEMALLSLLDAARWEQHPRFAIVVTGYARFFDARTSACDDRSLGVWLGGPKLSARLRARLNGLVDDVNARLRSTVRAVNSRFASRRQRVLFVDYDEQFEGHRFCEPGVLEPDYQREDTWFFLVGGKDNGSGGEGAVKEEPRRVELPVVDPDTCLGPARDSGDWGALAVCYMAMAKQRDPSLRLARPVVEDGDDGASTQYTSIYYAKTFHPRSLGHEAIRDAVYREWEKVFDEDLVHSLE
;
A
#
# COMPACT_ATOMS: atom_id res chain seq x y z
N MET A 1 -20.50 -11.13 81.94
CA MET A 1 -20.16 -12.49 81.48
C MET A 1 -20.12 -12.47 79.96
N TYR A 2 -18.91 -12.51 79.38
CA TYR A 2 -18.52 -12.92 78.01
C TYR A 2 -19.27 -12.34 76.79
N LEU A 3 -18.64 -11.96 75.68
CA LEU A 3 -17.29 -11.56 75.30
C LEU A 3 -17.43 -11.08 73.84
N ALA A 4 -16.55 -10.18 73.44
CA ALA A 4 -16.38 -9.61 72.11
C ALA A 4 -16.52 -10.59 70.94
N LYS A 5 -17.07 -10.11 69.81
CA LYS A 5 -16.61 -10.51 68.47
C LYS A 5 -16.47 -9.29 67.56
N GLN A 6 -15.27 -9.19 67.02
CA GLN A 6 -14.74 -8.13 66.18
C GLN A 6 -15.29 -8.13 64.74
N PRO A 7 -15.10 -7.02 63.99
CA PRO A 7 -15.50 -6.90 62.59
C PRO A 7 -14.30 -7.17 61.68
N PHE A 8 -14.20 -8.32 61.02
CA PHE A 8 -13.25 -8.54 59.92
C PHE A 8 -13.73 -9.67 59.03
N LEU A 9 -14.54 -9.36 58.01
CA LEU A 9 -14.89 -10.29 56.93
C LEU A 9 -15.17 -9.51 55.63
N ALA A 10 -14.32 -8.53 55.35
CA ALA A 10 -14.25 -7.83 54.06
C ALA A 10 -12.79 -7.82 53.58
N THR A 11 -12.16 -8.99 53.47
CA THR A 11 -10.79 -9.08 52.93
C THR A 11 -10.36 -10.47 52.42
N TRP A 12 -11.28 -11.38 52.06
CA TRP A 12 -10.89 -12.72 51.56
C TRP A 12 -11.76 -13.29 50.41
N LEU A 13 -12.38 -12.43 49.59
CA LEU A 13 -13.03 -12.84 48.33
C LEU A 13 -12.60 -12.00 47.12
N ALA A 14 -11.40 -11.38 47.19
CA ALA A 14 -10.84 -10.57 46.10
C ALA A 14 -9.55 -11.16 45.49
N GLN A 15 -9.17 -12.39 45.85
CA GLN A 15 -7.91 -13.00 45.41
C GLN A 15 -8.04 -14.33 44.66
N PHE A 16 -9.25 -14.76 44.31
CA PHE A 16 -9.48 -16.01 43.55
C PHE A 16 -10.31 -15.86 42.26
N PHE A 17 -10.42 -14.64 41.73
CA PHE A 17 -11.01 -14.37 40.41
C PHE A 17 -10.09 -13.57 39.46
N VAL A 18 -8.78 -13.58 39.71
CA VAL A 18 -7.79 -12.88 38.86
C VAL A 18 -6.98 -13.84 37.96
N THR A 19 -7.25 -15.15 37.96
CA THR A 19 -6.39 -16.12 37.24
C THR A 19 -7.06 -16.93 36.14
N LEU A 20 -8.09 -16.42 35.44
CA LEU A 20 -8.61 -17.08 34.22
C LEU A 20 -9.18 -16.14 33.14
N ALA A 21 -8.79 -14.87 33.14
CA ALA A 21 -9.00 -13.99 32.00
C ALA A 21 -7.72 -13.22 31.72
N SER A 22 -7.34 -13.11 30.44
CA SER A 22 -6.22 -12.33 29.89
C SER A 22 -4.93 -13.12 29.60
N SER A 23 -4.93 -13.88 28.52
CA SER A 23 -3.70 -14.13 27.73
C SER A 23 -3.96 -13.94 26.24
N SER A 24 -4.60 -12.82 25.90
CA SER A 24 -4.56 -12.27 24.54
C SER A 24 -4.22 -10.80 24.71
N ALA A 25 -2.94 -10.49 24.88
CA ALA A 25 -2.47 -9.12 24.79
C ALA A 25 -2.88 -8.61 23.39
N PRO A 26 -3.70 -7.55 23.28
CA PRO A 26 -3.90 -6.89 22.01
C PRO A 26 -2.53 -6.39 21.51
N SER A 27 -2.30 -6.50 20.21
CA SER A 27 -1.13 -5.91 19.56
C SER A 27 -1.03 -4.44 19.97
N PRO A 28 0.13 -3.94 20.45
CA PRO A 28 0.31 -2.52 20.67
C PRO A 28 0.13 -1.76 19.35
N PRO A 29 -0.34 -0.50 19.38
CA PRO A 29 -0.53 0.31 18.18
C PRO A 29 0.80 0.44 17.42
N TRP A 30 0.70 0.33 16.09
CA TRP A 30 1.79 0.44 15.12
C TRP A 30 2.54 1.77 15.32
N LYS A 31 3.88 1.71 15.31
CA LYS A 31 4.77 2.88 15.34
C LYS A 31 5.57 2.87 14.04
N SER A 32 5.54 3.97 13.31
CA SER A 32 6.22 4.08 12.03
C SER A 32 7.74 4.26 12.17
N PRO A 33 8.51 3.95 11.11
CA PRO A 33 9.95 4.19 11.07
C PRO A 33 10.27 5.68 11.25
N THR A 34 11.37 5.97 11.93
CA THR A 34 11.93 7.32 11.96
C THR A 34 12.65 7.61 10.64
N TRP A 35 12.22 8.64 9.93
CA TRP A 35 12.90 9.16 8.74
C TRP A 35 14.30 9.66 9.10
N SER A 36 15.34 8.90 8.72
CA SER A 36 16.69 9.43 8.60
C SER A 36 16.91 9.84 7.15
N ASP A 37 17.11 11.15 6.96
CA ASP A 37 17.46 11.76 5.68
C ASP A 37 18.91 11.36 5.35
N ASP A 38 19.07 10.20 4.72
CA ASP A 38 20.38 9.77 4.21
C ASP A 38 20.70 10.48 2.87
N GLY A 39 19.79 11.31 2.34
CA GLY A 39 19.99 12.08 1.11
C GLY A 39 20.04 11.24 -0.18
N GLU A 40 19.81 9.93 -0.09
CA GLU A 40 20.11 8.96 -1.16
C GLU A 40 18.88 8.14 -1.62
N SER A 41 17.68 8.39 -1.07
CA SER A 41 16.46 7.61 -1.40
C SER A 41 15.63 8.12 -2.58
N ALA A 42 16.18 9.04 -3.38
CA ALA A 42 15.69 9.18 -4.76
C ALA A 42 16.40 8.09 -5.57
N GLN A 43 15.64 7.12 -6.06
CA GLN A 43 16.05 6.32 -7.22
C GLN A 43 16.89 7.19 -8.14
N LYS A 44 18.08 6.70 -8.52
CA LYS A 44 18.99 7.39 -9.45
C LYS A 44 18.10 8.01 -10.52
N PRO A 45 18.08 9.36 -10.65
CA PRO A 45 17.27 10.00 -11.66
C PRO A 45 17.47 9.26 -12.96
N ILE A 46 16.36 8.95 -13.65
CA ILE A 46 16.42 8.72 -15.10
C ILE A 46 17.00 10.05 -15.65
N ASP A 47 18.33 10.00 -15.77
CA ASP A 47 19.32 11.03 -16.04
C ASP A 47 19.67 12.04 -14.93
N SER A 48 20.97 12.06 -14.63
CA SER A 48 21.70 13.01 -13.76
C SER A 48 21.50 14.48 -14.21
N PRO A 49 21.92 15.47 -13.39
CA PRO A 49 21.19 16.72 -13.15
C PRO A 49 20.96 17.54 -14.42
N LEU A 50 19.69 17.83 -14.67
CA LEU A 50 19.24 18.77 -15.70
C LEU A 50 19.75 20.17 -15.35
N ASP A 51 20.43 20.78 -16.30
CA ASP A 51 20.53 22.23 -16.37
C ASP A 51 19.11 22.81 -16.26
N VAL A 52 18.86 23.53 -15.17
CA VAL A 52 17.59 24.21 -14.92
C VAL A 52 17.45 25.31 -15.97
N ALA A 53 16.80 25.00 -17.09
CA ALA A 53 16.34 26.00 -18.03
C ALA A 53 15.47 27.03 -17.28
N SER A 54 15.71 28.32 -17.54
CA SER A 54 15.01 29.41 -16.87
C SER A 54 13.54 29.50 -17.31
N GLY A 55 12.63 28.92 -16.52
CA GLY A 55 11.16 28.96 -16.66
C GLY A 55 10.48 27.87 -15.81
N PRO A 56 9.21 28.01 -15.39
CA PRO A 56 8.53 26.94 -14.66
C PRO A 56 8.03 25.87 -15.63
N GLY A 57 8.75 24.74 -15.71
CA GLY A 57 8.25 23.52 -16.38
C GLY A 57 7.13 22.85 -15.59
N ILE A 58 6.58 21.76 -16.13
CA ILE A 58 5.56 20.96 -15.44
C ILE A 58 6.16 20.35 -14.17
N GLY A 59 5.49 20.55 -13.03
CA GLY A 59 5.87 19.93 -11.77
C GLY A 59 4.91 18.82 -11.35
N TYR A 60 5.39 17.61 -11.19
CA TYR A 60 4.59 16.48 -10.73
C TYR A 60 5.08 15.99 -9.36
N ILE A 61 4.16 15.96 -8.39
CA ILE A 61 4.41 15.44 -7.05
C ILE A 61 3.67 14.10 -6.87
N ALA A 62 4.38 13.02 -6.55
CA ALA A 62 3.77 11.74 -6.21
C ALA A 62 4.03 11.39 -4.74
N LEU A 63 2.96 11.36 -3.94
CA LEU A 63 2.98 10.98 -2.53
C LEU A 63 2.18 9.70 -2.32
N GLY A 64 2.30 9.09 -1.15
CA GLY A 64 1.42 8.03 -0.71
C GLY A 64 2.10 6.77 -0.22
N ASP A 65 1.35 5.68 -0.26
CA ASP A 65 1.74 4.36 0.19
C ASP A 65 2.28 3.48 -0.95
N SER A 66 2.27 2.16 -0.72
CA SER A 66 2.75 1.14 -1.66
C SER A 66 2.02 1.13 -3.00
N TYR A 67 0.77 1.61 -3.08
CA TYR A 67 0.04 1.71 -4.35
C TYR A 67 0.58 2.85 -5.23
N GLY A 68 1.12 3.91 -4.63
CA GLY A 68 1.81 5.00 -5.31
C GLY A 68 3.29 4.70 -5.57
N ALA A 69 3.91 3.87 -4.73
CA ALA A 69 5.28 3.39 -4.91
C ALA A 69 5.37 2.31 -6.01
N GLY A 70 4.35 1.48 -6.17
CA GLY A 70 4.32 0.39 -7.17
C GLY A 70 5.20 -0.80 -6.80
N ILE A 71 5.19 -1.16 -5.51
CA ILE A 71 5.97 -2.28 -4.97
C ILE A 71 5.84 -3.55 -5.82
N GLY A 72 6.98 -4.15 -6.16
CA GLY A 72 7.04 -5.43 -6.84
C GLY A 72 6.88 -5.35 -8.36
N THR A 73 6.63 -4.16 -8.92
CA THR A 73 6.91 -3.90 -10.34
C THR A 73 8.42 -3.75 -10.56
N GLU A 74 8.86 -3.88 -11.81
CA GLU A 74 10.28 -3.77 -12.18
C GLU A 74 10.98 -2.54 -11.57
N TYR A 75 12.25 -2.65 -11.18
CA TYR A 75 13.06 -1.54 -10.68
C TYR A 75 14.50 -1.66 -11.21
N ASP A 76 15.20 -0.54 -11.30
CA ASP A 76 16.61 -0.51 -11.71
C ASP A 76 17.55 -0.49 -10.49
N GLY A 77 18.60 -1.32 -10.52
CA GLY A 77 19.65 -1.31 -9.50
C GLY A 77 19.23 -1.98 -8.19
N ASP A 78 19.66 -1.41 -7.06
CA ASP A 78 19.26 -1.89 -5.74
C ASP A 78 17.89 -1.33 -5.37
N GLU A 79 16.99 -2.18 -4.90
CA GLU A 79 15.67 -1.74 -4.48
C GLU A 79 15.76 -0.86 -3.24
N ASP A 80 15.11 0.30 -3.29
CA ASP A 80 15.11 1.26 -2.21
C ASP A 80 14.12 0.86 -1.09
N LYS A 81 14.25 1.48 0.09
CA LYS A 81 13.40 1.18 1.26
C LYS A 81 11.91 1.47 1.02
N CYS A 82 11.59 2.43 0.16
CA CYS A 82 10.23 2.79 -0.21
C CYS A 82 9.65 1.90 -1.31
N ARG A 83 10.51 1.13 -2.00
CA ARG A 83 10.18 0.15 -3.03
C ARG A 83 9.47 0.77 -4.22
N LEU A 84 10.13 1.76 -4.79
CA LEU A 84 9.67 2.48 -5.94
C LEU A 84 9.85 1.60 -7.19
N GLY A 85 8.77 1.36 -7.92
CA GLY A 85 8.77 0.50 -9.09
C GLY A 85 8.59 1.29 -10.40
N ASN A 86 9.38 1.00 -11.41
CA ASN A 86 9.41 1.67 -12.71
C ASN A 86 8.07 1.62 -13.45
N HIS A 87 7.21 0.62 -13.18
CA HIS A 87 5.85 0.54 -13.74
C HIS A 87 4.76 0.94 -12.74
N ALA A 88 5.09 1.62 -11.65
CA ALA A 88 4.11 2.29 -10.82
C ALA A 88 3.33 3.31 -11.66
N TYR A 89 2.03 3.48 -11.40
CA TYR A 89 1.22 4.46 -12.16
C TYR A 89 1.80 5.87 -12.10
N THR A 90 2.47 6.22 -11.00
CA THR A 90 3.17 7.48 -10.79
C THR A 90 4.38 7.62 -11.73
N SER A 91 5.25 6.60 -11.78
CA SER A 91 6.36 6.52 -12.74
C SER A 91 5.87 6.59 -14.19
N LEU A 92 4.81 5.83 -14.52
CA LEU A 92 4.22 5.82 -15.86
C LEU A 92 3.71 7.20 -16.28
N ILE A 93 3.00 7.92 -15.39
CA ILE A 93 2.55 9.30 -15.65
C ILE A 93 3.74 10.21 -15.94
N TYR A 94 4.81 10.13 -15.14
CA TYR A 94 5.99 10.96 -15.35
C TYR A 94 6.68 10.65 -16.68
N ARG A 95 6.81 9.37 -17.04
CA ARG A 95 7.38 8.95 -18.32
C ARG A 95 6.57 9.49 -19.51
N ASP A 96 5.25 9.47 -19.41
CA ASP A 96 4.37 9.99 -20.45
C ASP A 96 4.50 11.54 -20.57
N LEU A 97 4.68 12.26 -19.45
CA LEU A 97 5.01 13.70 -19.46
C LEU A 97 6.35 13.99 -20.14
N VAL A 98 7.39 13.23 -19.81
CA VAL A 98 8.72 13.39 -20.43
C VAL A 98 8.64 13.11 -21.93
N LYS A 99 7.97 12.03 -22.32
CA LYS A 99 7.78 11.67 -23.72
C LYS A 99 7.05 12.76 -24.50
N ALA A 100 5.96 13.31 -23.94
CA ALA A 100 5.23 14.40 -24.58
C ALA A 100 6.07 15.68 -24.73
N TRP A 101 6.92 15.98 -23.73
CA TRP A 101 7.88 17.09 -23.81
C TRP A 101 8.93 16.86 -24.92
N GLU A 102 9.45 15.65 -25.06
CA GLU A 102 10.39 15.28 -26.14
C GLU A 102 9.74 15.41 -27.52
N GLU A 103 8.52 14.87 -27.69
CA GLU A 103 7.74 14.93 -28.93
C GLU A 103 7.34 16.38 -29.30
N GLY A 104 7.13 17.24 -28.30
CA GLY A 104 6.87 18.67 -28.44
C GLY A 104 8.07 19.50 -28.90
N GLY A 105 9.22 18.87 -29.16
CA GLY A 105 10.42 19.55 -29.66
C GLY A 105 11.30 20.13 -28.56
N GLY A 106 11.36 19.46 -27.40
CA GLY A 106 12.05 19.81 -26.14
C GLY A 106 13.53 20.22 -26.22
N VAL A 107 13.85 21.24 -27.01
CA VAL A 107 15.23 21.68 -27.28
C VAL A 107 15.40 23.20 -27.31
N ASP A 108 14.34 24.03 -27.33
CA ASP A 108 14.50 25.50 -27.23
C ASP A 108 13.50 26.15 -26.25
N GLY A 109 13.93 26.31 -24.99
CA GLY A 109 13.29 27.20 -24.01
C GLY A 109 12.18 26.60 -23.13
N THR A 110 11.68 25.38 -23.41
CA THR A 110 10.70 24.68 -22.55
C THR A 110 11.42 23.82 -21.50
N PRO A 111 11.24 24.06 -20.19
CA PRO A 111 11.90 23.26 -19.15
C PRO A 111 11.32 21.84 -19.11
N ARG A 112 12.21 20.84 -18.97
CA ARG A 112 11.81 19.43 -18.81
C ARG A 112 10.88 19.26 -17.59
N PRO A 113 9.88 18.36 -17.64
CA PRO A 113 9.08 18.04 -16.47
C PRO A 113 9.93 17.63 -15.26
N VAL A 114 9.52 18.08 -14.08
CA VAL A 114 10.18 17.80 -12.80
C VAL A 114 9.31 16.85 -11.99
N PHE A 115 9.93 15.81 -11.42
CA PHE A 115 9.24 14.80 -10.63
C PHE A 115 9.75 14.74 -9.19
N GLN A 116 8.83 14.89 -8.24
CA GLN A 116 9.09 14.72 -6.82
C GLN A 116 8.34 13.47 -6.33
N TRP A 117 9.02 12.33 -6.39
CA TRP A 117 8.47 11.06 -5.94
C TRP A 117 8.85 10.82 -4.48
N ARG A 118 7.82 10.73 -3.62
CA ARG A 118 7.93 10.50 -2.17
C ARG A 118 6.94 9.43 -1.68
N SER A 119 6.29 8.70 -2.58
CA SER A 119 5.49 7.54 -2.20
C SER A 119 6.38 6.52 -1.50
N CYS A 120 5.85 5.80 -0.52
CA CYS A 120 6.65 4.86 0.25
C CYS A 120 5.80 3.70 0.76
N THR A 121 6.27 2.48 0.51
CA THR A 121 5.61 1.27 1.02
C THR A 121 5.44 1.33 2.53
N GLY A 122 4.22 1.01 3.00
CA GLY A 122 3.89 1.02 4.44
C GLY A 122 3.50 2.38 5.00
N ALA A 123 3.60 3.47 4.22
CA ALA A 123 3.26 4.81 4.71
C ALA A 123 1.80 4.95 5.17
N THR A 124 1.61 5.68 6.26
CA THR A 124 0.31 6.11 6.79
C THR A 124 0.11 7.61 6.64
N SER A 125 -1.08 8.12 6.97
CA SER A 125 -1.33 9.56 7.04
C SER A 125 -0.39 10.29 8.01
N SER A 126 0.12 9.61 9.06
CA SER A 126 1.12 10.17 9.97
C SER A 126 2.48 10.35 9.29
N ASP A 127 2.87 9.44 8.40
CA ASP A 127 4.16 9.51 7.68
C ASP A 127 4.11 10.54 6.54
N LEU A 128 2.90 10.80 6.04
CA LEU A 128 2.63 11.87 5.10
C LEU A 128 2.75 13.26 5.75
N LEU A 129 2.18 13.42 6.95
CA LEU A 129 2.08 14.69 7.69
C LEU A 129 3.24 14.97 8.67
N GLY A 130 4.00 13.95 9.06
CA GLY A 130 5.01 14.04 10.11
C GLY A 130 6.15 15.00 9.79
N GLN A 131 6.91 15.37 10.83
CA GLN A 131 8.17 16.09 10.63
C GLN A 131 9.17 15.19 9.90
N GLY A 132 9.73 15.67 8.79
CA GLY A 132 10.52 14.83 7.88
C GLY A 132 9.67 13.84 7.07
N GLY A 133 8.34 13.92 7.17
CA GLY A 133 7.41 13.14 6.38
C GLY A 133 7.35 13.58 4.92
N GLN A 134 6.54 12.89 4.12
CA GLN A 134 6.55 13.04 2.66
C GLN A 134 6.22 14.47 2.18
N ILE A 135 5.30 15.18 2.84
CA ILE A 135 4.98 16.58 2.48
C ILE A 135 6.13 17.51 2.90
N ALA A 136 6.70 17.30 4.08
CA ALA A 136 7.77 18.14 4.62
C ALA A 136 9.09 18.01 3.83
N SER A 137 9.31 16.88 3.14
CA SER A 137 10.49 16.63 2.32
C SER A 137 10.37 17.11 0.86
N LEU A 138 9.26 17.78 0.52
CA LEU A 138 9.10 18.41 -0.79
C LEU A 138 10.04 19.62 -0.94
N ASN A 139 10.73 19.68 -2.07
CA ASN A 139 11.50 20.86 -2.44
C ASN A 139 10.54 21.92 -2.99
N GLY A 140 10.15 22.85 -2.12
CA GLY A 140 9.27 23.95 -2.49
C GLY A 140 9.80 24.83 -3.63
N SER A 141 11.11 24.83 -3.92
CA SER A 141 11.67 25.63 -5.03
C SER A 141 11.35 25.06 -6.42
N LEU A 142 10.88 23.81 -6.51
CA LEU A 142 10.49 23.17 -7.76
C LEU A 142 9.05 23.53 -8.15
N PRO A 143 8.69 23.48 -9.45
CA PRO A 143 7.32 23.71 -9.88
C PRO A 143 6.37 22.64 -9.31
N ALA A 144 5.08 22.99 -9.19
CA ALA A 144 4.00 22.10 -8.79
C ALA A 144 2.75 22.37 -9.64
N SER A 145 2.54 21.53 -10.66
CA SER A 145 1.38 21.59 -11.57
C SER A 145 0.26 20.66 -11.12
N PHE A 146 0.59 19.49 -10.57
CA PHE A 146 -0.38 18.59 -9.95
C PHE A 146 0.31 17.61 -8.99
N ALA A 147 -0.49 16.93 -8.17
CA ALA A 147 -0.01 15.85 -7.31
C ALA A 147 -0.89 14.61 -7.43
N THR A 148 -0.32 13.42 -7.17
CA THR A 148 -1.08 12.18 -6.95
C THR A 148 -0.86 11.67 -5.53
N LEU A 149 -1.90 11.08 -4.93
CA LEU A 149 -1.87 10.54 -3.58
C LEU A 149 -2.68 9.23 -3.48
N SER A 150 -2.02 8.14 -3.06
CA SER A 150 -2.69 6.95 -2.52
C SER A 150 -2.36 6.83 -1.02
N ILE A 151 -3.33 6.80 -0.13
CA ILE A 151 -3.05 6.66 1.31
C ILE A 151 -4.26 6.06 2.04
N GLY A 152 -4.04 5.56 3.25
CA GLY A 152 -5.12 5.15 4.16
C GLY A 152 -5.26 3.65 4.37
N GLY A 153 -4.80 2.80 3.43
CA GLY A 153 -4.87 1.35 3.62
C GLY A 153 -4.09 0.88 4.87
N ASN A 154 -2.90 1.46 5.08
CA ASN A 154 -2.07 1.17 6.25
C ASN A 154 -2.69 1.72 7.55
N ASP A 155 -3.27 2.92 7.54
CA ASP A 155 -3.95 3.54 8.69
C ASP A 155 -5.09 2.67 9.24
N LEU A 156 -5.78 1.95 8.35
CA LEU A 156 -6.90 1.06 8.68
C LEU A 156 -6.45 -0.35 9.07
N GLY A 157 -5.15 -0.64 9.01
CA GLY A 157 -4.59 -1.96 9.31
C GLY A 157 -5.00 -3.00 8.27
N PHE A 158 -5.05 -2.65 6.98
CA PHE A 158 -5.53 -3.57 5.96
C PHE A 158 -4.68 -4.85 5.85
N PHE A 159 -3.36 -4.77 6.12
CA PHE A 159 -2.51 -5.95 6.25
C PHE A 159 -3.02 -6.91 7.33
N ASP A 160 -3.44 -6.41 8.50
CA ASP A 160 -3.97 -7.27 9.56
C ASP A 160 -5.25 -7.99 9.11
N VAL A 161 -6.09 -7.33 8.32
CA VAL A 161 -7.28 -7.94 7.70
C VAL A 161 -6.85 -9.08 6.77
N MET A 162 -5.93 -8.79 5.84
CA MET A 162 -5.43 -9.78 4.88
C MET A 162 -4.74 -10.97 5.56
N ASN A 163 -3.92 -10.70 6.57
CA ASN A 163 -3.26 -11.74 7.36
C ASN A 163 -4.28 -12.58 8.14
N SER A 164 -5.27 -11.96 8.78
CA SER A 164 -6.27 -12.68 9.59
C SER A 164 -7.26 -13.49 8.76
N CYS A 165 -7.59 -13.01 7.55
CA CYS A 165 -8.64 -13.55 6.70
C CYS A 165 -8.13 -14.48 5.61
N ILE A 166 -6.93 -14.24 5.07
CA ILE A 166 -6.45 -14.87 3.85
C ILE A 166 -5.12 -15.58 4.08
N PHE A 167 -4.03 -14.84 4.34
CA PHE A 167 -2.68 -15.41 4.29
C PHE A 167 -2.32 -16.23 5.51
N ARG A 168 -2.70 -15.77 6.70
CA ARG A 168 -2.32 -16.32 7.99
C ARG A 168 -0.81 -16.52 8.13
N PHE A 169 0.00 -15.51 7.82
CA PHE A 169 1.46 -15.54 7.99
C PHE A 169 1.85 -16.02 9.40
N TYR A 170 1.11 -15.59 10.45
CA TYR A 170 1.35 -16.05 11.82
C TYR A 170 0.56 -17.33 12.22
N GLY A 171 0.07 -18.09 11.24
CA GLY A 171 -0.67 -19.33 11.44
C GLY A 171 -1.95 -19.15 12.26
N PHE A 172 -2.18 -20.03 13.23
CA PHE A 172 -3.33 -19.96 14.15
C PHE A 172 -3.35 -18.64 14.95
N TYR A 173 -2.18 -18.02 15.18
CA TYR A 173 -2.02 -16.81 16.01
C TYR A 173 -2.32 -15.51 15.28
N SER A 174 -2.66 -15.55 14.00
CA SER A 174 -3.07 -14.37 13.21
C SER A 174 -4.40 -13.74 13.69
N GLY A 175 -5.00 -14.24 14.77
CA GLY A 175 -6.31 -13.79 15.25
C GLY A 175 -7.46 -14.28 14.36
N THR A 176 -8.62 -13.63 14.53
CA THR A 176 -9.83 -13.96 13.76
C THR A 176 -10.12 -12.88 12.72
N CYS A 177 -10.52 -13.32 11.53
CA CYS A 177 -10.92 -12.44 10.43
C CYS A 177 -12.01 -11.45 10.85
N ALA A 178 -13.03 -11.91 11.58
CA ALA A 178 -14.11 -11.06 12.08
C ALA A 178 -13.62 -9.94 13.03
N ALA A 179 -12.63 -10.22 13.88
CA ALA A 179 -12.07 -9.21 14.76
C ALA A 179 -11.22 -8.19 13.98
N ALA A 180 -10.44 -8.63 13.00
CA ALA A 180 -9.64 -7.74 12.15
C ALA A 180 -10.52 -6.80 11.32
N ILE A 181 -11.54 -7.33 10.64
CA ILE A 181 -12.51 -6.53 9.88
C ILE A 181 -13.21 -5.52 10.80
N ARG A 182 -13.65 -5.94 12.00
CA ARG A 182 -14.28 -5.01 12.96
C ARG A 182 -13.34 -3.89 13.38
N ARG A 183 -12.06 -4.16 13.58
CA ARG A 183 -11.07 -3.11 13.90
C ARG A 183 -10.92 -2.13 12.74
N ALA A 184 -10.76 -2.62 11.51
CA ALA A 184 -10.65 -1.78 10.32
C ALA A 184 -11.90 -0.90 10.14
N THR A 185 -13.11 -1.48 10.24
CA THR A 185 -14.37 -0.72 10.19
C THR A 185 -14.44 0.34 11.28
N ASN A 186 -14.08 0.02 12.53
CA ASN A 186 -14.09 1.00 13.62
C ASN A 186 -13.10 2.15 13.39
N LEU A 187 -11.92 1.88 12.80
CA LEU A 187 -10.95 2.92 12.45
C LEU A 187 -11.48 3.80 11.31
N LEU A 188 -12.09 3.19 10.30
CA LEU A 188 -12.68 3.88 9.15
C LEU A 188 -13.87 4.78 9.55
N ASP A 189 -14.67 4.33 10.50
CA ASP A 189 -15.80 5.08 11.06
C ASP A 189 -15.35 6.14 12.09
N SER A 190 -14.09 6.12 12.50
CA SER A 190 -13.57 7.09 13.45
C SER A 190 -13.35 8.45 12.78
N PRO A 191 -13.60 9.57 13.49
CA PRO A 191 -13.27 10.90 12.98
C PRO A 191 -11.77 11.07 12.68
N ALA A 192 -10.90 10.31 13.34
CA ALA A 192 -9.45 10.44 13.20
C ALA A 192 -8.99 10.17 11.75
N PHE A 193 -9.53 9.15 11.10
CA PHE A 193 -9.15 8.82 9.71
C PHE A 193 -9.51 9.96 8.75
N GLU A 194 -10.75 10.45 8.84
CA GLU A 194 -11.24 11.55 7.99
C GLU A 194 -10.47 12.85 8.25
N LEU A 195 -10.22 13.19 9.51
CA LEU A 195 -9.45 14.38 9.90
C LEU A 195 -8.01 14.30 9.40
N SER A 196 -7.34 13.15 9.55
CA SER A 196 -5.97 12.96 9.07
C SER A 196 -5.87 13.13 7.55
N LEU A 197 -6.78 12.55 6.79
CA LEU A 197 -6.80 12.70 5.34
C LEU A 197 -7.12 14.14 4.92
N GLU A 198 -8.07 14.80 5.59
CA GLU A 198 -8.38 16.20 5.34
C GLU A 198 -7.17 17.10 5.60
N MET A 199 -6.47 16.90 6.72
CA MET A 199 -5.23 17.62 7.03
C MET A 199 -4.16 17.37 5.97
N ALA A 200 -3.95 16.12 5.55
CA ALA A 200 -2.98 15.78 4.51
C ALA A 200 -3.24 16.51 3.19
N LEU A 201 -4.50 16.54 2.74
CA LEU A 201 -4.87 17.23 1.49
C LEU A 201 -4.66 18.74 1.58
N LEU A 202 -5.02 19.36 2.71
CA LEU A 202 -4.83 20.80 2.91
C LEU A 202 -3.34 21.16 3.06
N SER A 203 -2.55 20.34 3.76
CA SER A 203 -1.11 20.51 3.89
C SER A 203 -0.40 20.35 2.55
N LEU A 204 -0.83 19.43 1.69
CA LEU A 204 -0.28 19.30 0.34
C LEU A 204 -0.64 20.48 -0.56
N LEU A 205 -1.89 20.98 -0.48
CA LEU A 205 -2.27 22.21 -1.19
C LEU A 205 -1.38 23.39 -0.76
N ASP A 206 -1.17 23.56 0.54
CA ASP A 206 -0.32 24.61 1.10
C ASP A 206 1.15 24.47 0.66
N ALA A 207 1.72 23.27 0.75
CA ALA A 207 3.08 22.98 0.30
C ALA A 207 3.28 23.25 -1.19
N ALA A 208 2.27 22.96 -2.01
CA ALA A 208 2.26 23.26 -3.44
C ALA A 208 1.92 24.73 -3.76
N ARG A 209 1.71 25.58 -2.74
CA ARG A 209 1.35 27.00 -2.89
C ARG A 209 0.17 27.22 -3.84
N TRP A 210 -0.88 26.42 -3.67
CA TRP A 210 -2.04 26.36 -4.58
C TRP A 210 -2.67 27.72 -4.92
N GLU A 211 -2.56 28.72 -4.04
CA GLU A 211 -3.05 30.09 -4.29
C GLU A 211 -2.29 30.79 -5.43
N GLN A 212 -1.01 30.48 -5.59
CA GLN A 212 -0.14 30.98 -6.65
C GLN A 212 -0.23 30.12 -7.92
N HIS A 213 -0.75 28.89 -7.80
CA HIS A 213 -0.89 27.92 -8.87
C HIS A 213 -2.37 27.55 -9.07
N PRO A 214 -3.19 28.42 -9.69
CA PRO A 214 -4.64 28.23 -9.76
C PRO A 214 -5.07 26.99 -10.55
N ARG A 215 -4.21 26.39 -11.37
CA ARG A 215 -4.45 25.12 -12.07
C ARG A 215 -4.07 23.88 -11.25
N PHE A 216 -3.30 24.04 -10.16
CA PHE A 216 -2.88 22.94 -9.31
C PHE A 216 -4.06 22.18 -8.74
N ALA A 217 -3.96 20.85 -8.84
CA ALA A 217 -4.92 19.92 -8.28
C ALA A 217 -4.23 18.66 -7.76
N ILE A 218 -4.83 18.06 -6.73
CA ILE A 218 -4.41 16.78 -6.15
C ILE A 218 -5.34 15.68 -6.67
N VAL A 219 -4.76 14.62 -7.20
CA VAL A 219 -5.48 13.41 -7.63
C VAL A 219 -5.34 12.35 -6.54
N VAL A 220 -6.42 12.10 -5.81
CA VAL A 220 -6.49 11.02 -4.82
C VAL A 220 -6.99 9.76 -5.52
N THR A 221 -6.21 8.69 -5.50
CA THR A 221 -6.63 7.41 -6.07
C THR A 221 -7.33 6.54 -5.02
N GLY A 222 -8.37 5.81 -5.44
CA GLY A 222 -9.02 4.80 -4.62
C GLY A 222 -8.26 3.47 -4.59
N TYR A 223 -8.96 2.40 -4.23
CA TYR A 223 -8.48 1.02 -4.27
C TYR A 223 -9.44 0.14 -5.06
N ALA A 224 -8.93 -0.86 -5.78
CA ALA A 224 -9.77 -1.87 -6.42
C ALA A 224 -10.11 -3.02 -5.46
N ARG A 225 -11.33 -3.55 -5.59
CA ARG A 225 -11.76 -4.80 -4.97
C ARG A 225 -10.84 -5.93 -5.41
N PHE A 226 -10.55 -6.85 -4.51
CA PHE A 226 -9.56 -7.91 -4.77
C PHE A 226 -10.12 -9.15 -5.44
N PHE A 227 -11.44 -9.36 -5.35
CA PHE A 227 -12.06 -10.62 -5.75
C PHE A 227 -13.27 -10.39 -6.65
N ASP A 228 -13.49 -11.27 -7.62
CA ASP A 228 -14.88 -11.59 -7.99
C ASP A 228 -15.53 -12.29 -6.80
N ALA A 229 -16.77 -11.92 -6.45
CA ALA A 229 -17.52 -12.55 -5.36
C ALA A 229 -18.86 -13.17 -5.81
N ARG A 230 -19.08 -13.27 -7.13
CA ARG A 230 -20.38 -13.66 -7.72
C ARG A 230 -20.52 -15.16 -7.87
N THR A 231 -19.42 -15.86 -8.08
CA THR A 231 -19.39 -17.32 -8.30
C THR A 231 -19.04 -18.08 -7.04
N SER A 232 -19.39 -19.36 -6.92
CA SER A 232 -18.91 -20.25 -5.85
C SER A 232 -17.66 -21.06 -6.23
N ALA A 233 -17.14 -20.89 -7.46
CA ALA A 233 -16.04 -21.69 -8.00
C ALA A 233 -14.74 -21.57 -7.17
N CYS A 234 -14.58 -20.44 -6.47
CA CYS A 234 -13.42 -20.16 -5.62
C CYS A 234 -13.62 -20.58 -4.15
N ASP A 235 -14.81 -21.06 -3.75
CA ASP A 235 -15.16 -21.22 -2.34
C ASP A 235 -14.25 -22.20 -1.60
N ASP A 236 -13.78 -23.24 -2.27
CA ASP A 236 -12.86 -24.24 -1.71
C ASP A 236 -11.37 -23.92 -1.92
N ARG A 237 -11.06 -22.78 -2.54
CA ARG A 237 -9.68 -22.32 -2.79
C ARG A 237 -9.11 -21.56 -1.60
N SER A 238 -7.80 -21.44 -1.55
CA SER A 238 -7.09 -20.71 -0.49
C SER A 238 -5.84 -20.04 -1.06
N LEU A 239 -5.58 -18.82 -0.61
CA LEU A 239 -4.31 -18.11 -0.83
C LEU A 239 -3.43 -18.13 0.44
N GLY A 240 -3.76 -18.96 1.43
CA GLY A 240 -3.01 -19.06 2.69
C GLY A 240 -1.59 -19.57 2.48
N VAL A 241 -0.63 -19.06 3.26
CA VAL A 241 0.77 -19.53 3.17
C VAL A 241 0.98 -20.91 3.75
N TRP A 242 0.07 -21.37 4.62
CA TRP A 242 0.11 -22.70 5.24
C TRP A 242 -0.90 -23.65 4.58
N LEU A 243 -0.56 -24.94 4.50
CA LEU A 243 -1.51 -25.98 4.12
C LEU A 243 -2.74 -25.93 5.04
N GLY A 244 -3.93 -25.98 4.43
CA GLY A 244 -5.19 -25.84 5.17
C GLY A 244 -5.56 -24.40 5.54
N GLY A 245 -4.99 -23.40 4.86
CA GLY A 245 -5.35 -22.00 5.02
C GLY A 245 -6.84 -21.69 4.78
N PRO A 246 -7.30 -20.48 5.15
CA PRO A 246 -8.69 -20.05 5.01
C PRO A 246 -9.25 -20.25 3.61
N LYS A 247 -10.53 -20.63 3.55
CA LYS A 247 -11.28 -20.82 2.31
C LYS A 247 -11.85 -19.50 1.80
N LEU A 248 -11.75 -19.26 0.49
CA LEU A 248 -12.19 -18.03 -0.17
C LEU A 248 -13.68 -18.07 -0.52
N SER A 249 -14.54 -18.37 0.47
CA SER A 249 -15.99 -18.38 0.26
C SER A 249 -16.49 -17.06 -0.35
N ALA A 250 -17.52 -17.12 -1.20
CA ALA A 250 -18.14 -15.94 -1.81
C ALA A 250 -18.53 -14.89 -0.76
N ARG A 251 -18.98 -15.34 0.42
CA ARG A 251 -19.28 -14.46 1.56
C ARG A 251 -18.04 -13.72 2.09
N LEU A 252 -16.90 -14.40 2.21
CA LEU A 252 -15.66 -13.76 2.64
C LEU A 252 -15.18 -12.75 1.60
N ARG A 253 -15.18 -13.14 0.32
CA ARG A 253 -14.80 -12.27 -0.80
C ARG A 253 -15.66 -11.01 -0.86
N ALA A 254 -16.99 -11.17 -0.80
CA ALA A 254 -17.92 -10.04 -0.76
C ALA A 254 -17.69 -9.13 0.45
N ARG A 255 -17.35 -9.71 1.62
CA ARG A 255 -17.08 -8.92 2.83
C ARG A 255 -15.78 -8.10 2.72
N LEU A 256 -14.74 -8.67 2.13
CA LEU A 256 -13.47 -7.95 1.92
C LEU A 256 -13.62 -6.87 0.85
N ASN A 257 -14.33 -7.17 -0.23
CA ASN A 257 -14.68 -6.17 -1.25
C ASN A 257 -15.48 -5.02 -0.65
N GLY A 258 -16.48 -5.31 0.18
CA GLY A 258 -17.26 -4.25 0.85
C GLY A 258 -16.41 -3.35 1.74
N LEU A 259 -15.34 -3.87 2.36
CA LEU A 259 -14.40 -3.02 3.11
C LEU A 259 -13.63 -2.07 2.19
N VAL A 260 -13.26 -2.52 0.98
CA VAL A 260 -12.65 -1.63 -0.04
C VAL A 260 -13.65 -0.56 -0.49
N ASP A 261 -14.90 -0.94 -0.74
CA ASP A 261 -15.98 -0.01 -1.11
C ASP A 261 -16.18 1.06 -0.03
N ASP A 262 -16.21 0.67 1.25
CA ASP A 262 -16.34 1.59 2.38
C ASP A 262 -15.16 2.57 2.46
N VAL A 263 -13.93 2.10 2.21
CA VAL A 263 -12.73 2.96 2.16
C VAL A 263 -12.85 3.97 1.02
N ASN A 264 -13.16 3.53 -0.19
CA ASN A 264 -13.33 4.42 -1.34
C ASN A 264 -14.44 5.45 -1.11
N ALA A 265 -15.55 5.04 -0.47
CA ALA A 265 -16.63 5.94 -0.12
C ALA A 265 -16.17 7.02 0.87
N ARG A 266 -15.35 6.67 1.86
CA ARG A 266 -14.77 7.64 2.82
C ARG A 266 -13.79 8.58 2.13
N LEU A 267 -12.85 8.07 1.32
CA LEU A 267 -11.92 8.90 0.53
C LEU A 267 -12.68 9.92 -0.33
N ARG A 268 -13.66 9.46 -1.10
CA ARG A 268 -14.53 10.32 -1.93
C ARG A 268 -15.29 11.35 -1.10
N SER A 269 -15.78 10.97 0.08
CA SER A 269 -16.47 11.90 0.98
C SER A 269 -15.54 13.01 1.48
N THR A 270 -14.33 12.66 1.92
CA THR A 270 -13.33 13.62 2.38
C THR A 270 -12.88 14.57 1.27
N VAL A 271 -12.67 14.06 0.05
CA VAL A 271 -12.37 14.90 -1.13
C VAL A 271 -13.48 15.93 -1.38
N ARG A 272 -14.75 15.52 -1.29
CA ARG A 272 -15.90 16.46 -1.40
C ARG A 272 -15.91 17.49 -0.27
N ALA A 273 -15.62 17.07 0.96
CA ALA A 273 -15.55 17.98 2.11
C ALA A 273 -14.44 19.03 1.93
N VAL A 274 -13.24 18.63 1.51
CA VAL A 274 -12.13 19.54 1.21
C VAL A 274 -12.51 20.52 0.10
N ASN A 275 -13.04 20.04 -1.03
CA ASN A 275 -13.45 20.91 -2.13
C ASN A 275 -14.53 21.92 -1.74
N SER A 276 -15.43 21.57 -0.82
CA SER A 276 -16.49 22.48 -0.34
C SER A 276 -15.96 23.72 0.39
N ARG A 277 -14.70 23.70 0.82
CA ARG A 277 -14.02 24.84 1.47
C ARG A 277 -13.59 25.92 0.49
N PHE A 278 -13.55 25.63 -0.82
CA PHE A 278 -13.10 26.57 -1.84
C PHE A 278 -14.29 27.16 -2.59
N ALA A 279 -14.29 28.49 -2.77
CA ALA A 279 -15.33 29.18 -3.53
C ALA A 279 -15.23 28.97 -5.05
N SER A 280 -14.09 28.45 -5.53
CA SER A 280 -13.84 28.19 -6.95
C SER A 280 -14.73 27.07 -7.48
N ARG A 281 -15.17 27.18 -8.74
CA ARG A 281 -15.83 26.06 -9.44
C ARG A 281 -14.85 24.96 -9.86
N ARG A 282 -13.56 25.29 -10.01
CA ARG A 282 -12.51 24.29 -10.29
C ARG A 282 -12.21 23.52 -9.01
N GLN A 283 -12.31 22.20 -9.07
CA GLN A 283 -11.95 21.32 -7.96
C GLN A 283 -10.45 21.44 -7.65
N ARG A 284 -10.10 21.42 -6.36
CA ARG A 284 -8.70 21.38 -5.88
C ARG A 284 -8.21 19.97 -5.68
N VAL A 285 -9.13 19.04 -5.45
CA VAL A 285 -8.83 17.63 -5.24
C VAL A 285 -9.79 16.79 -6.07
N LEU A 286 -9.32 15.78 -6.77
CA LEU A 286 -10.12 14.81 -7.51
C LEU A 286 -10.03 13.47 -6.82
N PHE A 287 -11.11 12.69 -6.90
CA PHE A 287 -11.09 11.29 -6.50
C PHE A 287 -11.20 10.42 -7.74
N VAL A 288 -10.22 9.54 -7.95
CA VAL A 288 -10.18 8.58 -9.06
C VAL A 288 -10.59 7.22 -8.54
N ASP A 289 -11.79 6.78 -8.94
CA ASP A 289 -12.25 5.41 -8.73
C ASP A 289 -11.90 4.58 -9.97
N TYR A 290 -10.95 3.65 -9.81
CA TYR A 290 -10.50 2.77 -10.88
C TYR A 290 -10.98 1.31 -10.70
N ASP A 291 -11.84 1.05 -9.72
CA ASP A 291 -12.20 -0.33 -9.38
C ASP A 291 -12.89 -1.06 -10.54
N GLU A 292 -13.75 -0.37 -11.31
CA GLU A 292 -14.46 -0.97 -12.45
C GLU A 292 -13.51 -1.45 -13.55
N GLN A 293 -12.33 -0.83 -13.70
CA GLN A 293 -11.33 -1.25 -14.67
C GLN A 293 -10.71 -2.60 -14.32
N PHE A 294 -10.73 -2.99 -13.04
CA PHE A 294 -10.20 -4.27 -12.57
C PHE A 294 -11.18 -5.44 -12.78
N GLU A 295 -12.41 -5.20 -13.25
CA GLU A 295 -13.36 -6.28 -13.59
C GLU A 295 -12.75 -7.26 -14.61
N GLY A 296 -12.79 -8.56 -14.31
CA GLY A 296 -12.16 -9.59 -15.14
C GLY A 296 -10.70 -9.83 -14.81
N HIS A 297 -10.05 -8.97 -14.02
CA HIS A 297 -8.63 -9.03 -13.68
C HIS A 297 -8.36 -9.27 -12.19
N ARG A 298 -9.40 -9.55 -11.40
CA ARG A 298 -9.28 -9.82 -9.95
C ARG A 298 -8.94 -11.29 -9.67
N PHE A 299 -8.76 -11.62 -8.40
CA PHE A 299 -8.75 -13.02 -7.97
C PHE A 299 -10.15 -13.64 -8.07
N CYS A 300 -10.20 -14.96 -8.25
CA CYS A 300 -11.44 -15.74 -8.26
C CYS A 300 -12.42 -15.40 -9.41
N GLU A 301 -11.93 -14.80 -10.50
CA GLU A 301 -12.72 -14.51 -11.69
C GLU A 301 -13.35 -15.78 -12.30
N PRO A 302 -14.50 -15.68 -12.99
CA PRO A 302 -15.16 -16.83 -13.59
C PRO A 302 -14.23 -17.64 -14.50
N GLY A 303 -14.12 -18.95 -14.23
CA GLY A 303 -13.27 -19.87 -15.00
C GLY A 303 -11.83 -19.99 -14.50
N VAL A 304 -11.41 -19.19 -13.52
CA VAL A 304 -10.06 -19.25 -12.94
C VAL A 304 -10.01 -20.23 -11.76
N LEU A 305 -8.95 -21.06 -11.71
CA LEU A 305 -8.70 -22.00 -10.62
C LEU A 305 -7.57 -21.49 -9.71
N GLU A 306 -7.96 -20.80 -8.63
CA GLU A 306 -7.00 -20.18 -7.73
C GLU A 306 -6.26 -21.16 -6.79
N PRO A 307 -5.02 -20.86 -6.37
CA PRO A 307 -4.18 -19.79 -6.89
C PRO A 307 -3.55 -20.13 -8.24
N ASP A 308 -3.74 -19.27 -9.24
CA ASP A 308 -3.14 -19.41 -10.57
C ASP A 308 -1.95 -18.46 -10.76
N TYR A 309 -0.74 -19.02 -10.69
CA TYR A 309 0.51 -18.28 -10.80
C TYR A 309 0.99 -18.09 -12.25
N GLN A 310 0.36 -18.78 -13.19
CA GLN A 310 0.65 -18.62 -14.62
C GLN A 310 -0.30 -17.62 -15.27
N ARG A 311 -1.28 -17.12 -14.51
CA ARG A 311 -2.25 -16.15 -14.98
C ARG A 311 -1.64 -14.75 -15.12
N GLU A 312 -1.43 -14.33 -16.35
CA GLU A 312 -0.88 -13.00 -16.67
C GLU A 312 -1.93 -11.88 -16.60
N ASP A 313 -3.21 -12.21 -16.80
CA ASP A 313 -4.34 -11.27 -16.78
C ASP A 313 -4.90 -11.00 -15.38
N THR A 314 -4.38 -11.60 -14.31
CA THR A 314 -4.64 -11.10 -12.94
C THR A 314 -3.82 -9.85 -12.72
N TRP A 315 -4.45 -8.74 -12.33
CA TRP A 315 -3.76 -7.47 -12.07
C TRP A 315 -3.29 -7.28 -10.64
N PHE A 316 -3.45 -8.28 -9.77
CA PHE A 316 -2.90 -8.26 -8.41
C PHE A 316 -1.79 -9.31 -8.26
N PHE A 317 -0.75 -8.98 -7.50
CA PHE A 317 0.26 -9.97 -7.16
C PHE A 317 -0.29 -11.05 -6.23
N LEU A 318 -0.06 -12.32 -6.58
CA LEU A 318 -0.07 -13.43 -5.62
C LEU A 318 1.19 -13.37 -4.75
N VAL A 319 1.16 -14.06 -3.61
CA VAL A 319 2.36 -14.29 -2.79
C VAL A 319 3.42 -14.97 -3.66
N GLY A 320 4.51 -14.27 -3.99
CA GLY A 320 5.52 -14.76 -4.92
C GLY A 320 5.13 -14.80 -6.39
N GLY A 321 4.04 -14.13 -6.78
CA GLY A 321 3.65 -14.00 -8.18
C GLY A 321 4.64 -13.14 -8.97
N LYS A 322 4.84 -13.47 -10.25
CA LYS A 322 5.60 -12.62 -11.18
C LYS A 322 4.81 -11.37 -11.54
N ASP A 323 5.49 -10.34 -12.01
CA ASP A 323 4.81 -9.17 -12.60
C ASP A 323 4.22 -9.50 -13.98
N ASN A 324 3.37 -8.65 -14.57
CA ASN A 324 2.78 -8.83 -15.91
C ASN A 324 3.08 -7.69 -16.91
N GLY A 325 4.06 -6.83 -16.63
CA GLY A 325 4.45 -5.74 -17.53
C GLY A 325 5.19 -6.25 -18.76
N SER A 326 4.89 -5.69 -19.94
CA SER A 326 5.64 -5.95 -21.16
C SER A 326 6.92 -5.11 -21.18
N GLY A 327 8.02 -5.65 -20.65
CA GLY A 327 9.24 -4.85 -20.53
C GLY A 327 10.51 -5.56 -20.12
N GLY A 328 10.65 -6.88 -20.34
CA GLY A 328 11.94 -7.54 -20.08
C GLY A 328 12.08 -8.89 -20.75
N GLU A 329 12.72 -8.93 -21.93
CA GLU A 329 13.66 -10.00 -22.26
C GLU A 329 14.77 -9.98 -21.21
N GLY A 330 14.46 -10.53 -20.04
CA GLY A 330 15.18 -10.27 -18.80
C GLY A 330 14.46 -10.79 -17.57
N ALA A 331 13.25 -11.37 -17.71
CA ALA A 331 12.77 -12.34 -16.75
C ALA A 331 13.86 -13.42 -16.64
N VAL A 332 14.66 -13.32 -15.59
CA VAL A 332 15.71 -14.27 -15.27
C VAL A 332 15.08 -15.65 -15.42
N LYS A 333 15.53 -16.39 -16.43
CA LYS A 333 15.18 -17.80 -16.63
C LYS A 333 15.98 -18.59 -15.61
N GLU A 334 15.78 -18.32 -14.34
CA GLU A 334 16.35 -19.15 -13.29
C GLU A 334 15.28 -20.08 -12.77
N GLU A 335 15.66 -21.35 -12.72
CA GLU A 335 14.82 -22.34 -12.10
C GLU A 335 14.68 -21.98 -10.61
N PRO A 336 13.44 -21.91 -10.11
CA PRO A 336 13.22 -21.57 -8.71
C PRO A 336 13.95 -22.55 -7.80
N ARG A 337 15.00 -22.10 -7.10
CA ARG A 337 15.60 -22.90 -6.02
C ARG A 337 14.55 -22.97 -4.91
N ARG A 338 14.15 -24.20 -4.57
CA ARG A 338 13.25 -24.44 -3.43
C ARG A 338 14.01 -24.18 -2.14
N VAL A 339 13.62 -23.16 -1.40
CA VAL A 339 14.21 -22.86 -0.08
C VAL A 339 13.20 -23.21 1.01
N GLU A 340 13.71 -23.65 2.17
CA GLU A 340 12.95 -23.67 3.42
C GLU A 340 12.65 -22.24 3.88
N LEU A 341 11.87 -22.06 4.95
CA LEU A 341 11.54 -20.73 5.44
C LEU A 341 12.81 -19.85 5.60
N PRO A 342 12.71 -18.54 5.33
CA PRO A 342 13.84 -17.61 5.45
C PRO A 342 14.49 -17.75 6.83
N VAL A 343 15.83 -17.76 6.87
CA VAL A 343 16.59 -17.88 8.13
C VAL A 343 16.50 -16.57 8.89
N VAL A 344 15.39 -16.39 9.60
CA VAL A 344 15.14 -15.26 10.51
C VAL A 344 14.95 -15.81 11.91
N ASP A 345 15.59 -15.18 12.90
CA ASP A 345 15.45 -15.57 14.30
C ASP A 345 14.06 -15.17 14.83
N PRO A 346 13.18 -16.14 15.12
CA PRO A 346 11.81 -15.86 15.58
C PRO A 346 11.76 -15.13 16.93
N ASP A 347 12.80 -15.21 17.75
CA ASP A 347 12.80 -14.60 19.09
C ASP A 347 13.16 -13.11 19.04
N THR A 348 13.85 -12.66 17.99
CA THR A 348 14.39 -11.29 17.90
C THR A 348 13.88 -10.48 16.71
N CYS A 349 13.28 -11.11 15.70
CA CYS A 349 12.91 -10.43 14.45
C CYS A 349 11.77 -9.41 14.57
N LEU A 350 10.90 -9.52 15.57
CA LEU A 350 9.63 -8.78 15.58
C LEU A 350 9.81 -7.27 15.77
N GLY A 351 10.78 -6.85 16.59
CA GLY A 351 11.08 -5.43 16.80
C GLY A 351 11.56 -4.76 15.49
N PRO A 352 12.69 -5.21 14.93
CA PRO A 352 13.21 -4.68 13.67
C PRO A 352 12.21 -4.75 12.51
N ALA A 353 11.47 -5.85 12.38
CA ALA A 353 10.44 -5.98 11.34
C ALA A 353 9.33 -4.93 11.49
N ARG A 354 8.88 -4.64 12.72
CA ARG A 354 7.90 -3.57 12.97
C ARG A 354 8.48 -2.19 12.67
N ASP A 355 9.69 -1.93 13.16
CA ASP A 355 10.35 -0.64 13.04
C ASP A 355 10.71 -0.31 11.58
N SER A 356 10.86 -1.33 10.72
CA SER A 356 11.11 -1.15 9.30
C SER A 356 9.89 -0.64 8.51
N GLY A 357 8.66 -0.79 9.03
CA GLY A 357 7.43 -0.50 8.28
C GLY A 357 7.15 -1.45 7.11
N ASP A 358 8.02 -2.43 6.89
CA ASP A 358 7.96 -3.37 5.80
C ASP A 358 7.13 -4.61 6.19
N TRP A 359 5.93 -4.69 5.61
CA TRP A 359 5.01 -5.80 5.83
C TRP A 359 5.57 -7.16 5.41
N GLY A 360 6.52 -7.20 4.47
CA GLY A 360 7.19 -8.43 4.08
C GLY A 360 8.10 -8.96 5.17
N ALA A 361 8.87 -8.08 5.81
CA ALA A 361 9.73 -8.42 6.93
C ALA A 361 8.88 -8.92 8.12
N LEU A 362 7.73 -8.27 8.35
CA LEU A 362 6.73 -8.73 9.32
C LEU A 362 6.18 -10.11 8.97
N ALA A 363 5.80 -10.34 7.72
CA ALA A 363 5.28 -11.64 7.26
C ALA A 363 6.31 -12.75 7.50
N VAL A 364 7.56 -12.54 7.09
CA VAL A 364 8.66 -13.49 7.29
C VAL A 364 8.88 -13.79 8.77
N CYS A 365 8.97 -12.75 9.60
CA CYS A 365 9.13 -12.91 11.04
C CYS A 365 7.95 -13.69 11.65
N TYR A 366 6.71 -13.35 11.30
CA TYR A 366 5.54 -14.09 11.75
C TYR A 366 5.54 -15.55 11.29
N MET A 367 6.02 -15.84 10.08
CA MET A 367 6.12 -17.21 9.59
C MET A 367 7.16 -18.02 10.37
N ALA A 368 8.32 -17.42 10.67
CA ALA A 368 9.35 -18.04 11.51
C ALA A 368 8.81 -18.33 12.92
N MET A 369 8.16 -17.34 13.55
CA MET A 369 7.54 -17.50 14.88
C MET A 369 6.43 -18.55 14.88
N ALA A 370 5.60 -18.59 13.83
CA ALA A 370 4.55 -19.60 13.70
C ALA A 370 5.16 -21.00 13.62
N LYS A 371 6.20 -21.20 12.81
CA LYS A 371 6.89 -22.48 12.65
C LYS A 371 7.62 -22.92 13.92
N GLN A 372 8.23 -22.00 14.66
CA GLN A 372 8.85 -22.29 15.96
C GLN A 372 7.79 -22.78 16.96
N ARG A 373 6.62 -22.15 16.97
CA ARG A 373 5.53 -22.45 17.90
C ARG A 373 4.74 -23.70 17.53
N ASP A 374 4.58 -23.97 16.24
CA ASP A 374 3.97 -25.18 15.71
C ASP A 374 4.85 -25.78 14.60
N PRO A 375 5.78 -26.69 14.96
CA PRO A 375 6.65 -27.35 13.99
C PRO A 375 5.92 -28.17 12.93
N SER A 376 4.64 -28.51 13.14
CA SER A 376 3.84 -29.27 12.17
C SER A 376 3.35 -28.43 10.99
N LEU A 377 3.42 -27.10 11.08
CA LEU A 377 3.03 -26.20 10.01
C LEU A 377 3.84 -26.48 8.74
N ARG A 378 3.13 -26.68 7.63
CA ARG A 378 3.73 -26.92 6.32
C ARG A 378 3.29 -25.82 5.39
N LEU A 379 4.24 -25.23 4.68
CA LEU A 379 3.92 -24.24 3.66
C LEU A 379 3.03 -24.87 2.59
N ALA A 380 2.03 -24.10 2.13
CA ALA A 380 1.18 -24.50 1.02
C ALA A 380 1.97 -24.58 -0.29
N ARG A 381 3.02 -23.76 -0.42
CA ARG A 381 3.97 -23.75 -1.53
C ARG A 381 5.39 -23.46 -1.02
N PRO A 382 6.44 -24.00 -1.65
CA PRO A 382 7.81 -23.64 -1.31
C PRO A 382 8.06 -22.14 -1.55
N VAL A 383 8.96 -21.54 -0.76
CA VAL A 383 9.47 -20.20 -1.04
C VAL A 383 10.46 -20.34 -2.19
N VAL A 384 10.34 -19.43 -3.16
CA VAL A 384 11.25 -19.35 -4.30
C VAL A 384 12.16 -18.16 -4.05
N GLU A 385 13.47 -18.39 -4.06
CA GLU A 385 14.47 -17.34 -4.27
C GLU A 385 14.89 -17.38 -5.75
N ASP A 386 15.00 -16.22 -6.40
CA ASP A 386 15.80 -16.07 -7.62
C ASP A 386 17.29 -16.25 -7.23
N GLY A 387 18.06 -16.88 -8.11
CA GLY A 387 19.39 -17.35 -7.81
C GLY A 387 20.45 -16.26 -7.65
N ASP A 388 21.44 -16.65 -6.84
CA ASP A 388 22.82 -16.17 -6.73
C ASP A 388 23.17 -14.83 -6.07
N ASP A 389 22.20 -14.04 -5.60
CA ASP A 389 22.55 -12.85 -4.82
C ASP A 389 22.34 -13.10 -3.32
N GLY A 390 23.40 -12.89 -2.53
CA GLY A 390 23.40 -12.97 -1.06
C GLY A 390 22.47 -11.97 -0.33
N ALA A 391 21.37 -11.54 -0.97
CA ALA A 391 20.34 -10.62 -0.50
C ALA A 391 19.04 -11.35 -0.04
N SER A 392 19.17 -12.55 0.54
CA SER A 392 18.06 -13.48 0.87
C SER A 392 16.91 -12.88 1.70
N THR A 393 17.14 -11.86 2.53
CA THR A 393 16.08 -11.26 3.38
C THR A 393 15.27 -10.18 2.69
N GLN A 394 15.90 -9.37 1.83
CA GLN A 394 15.22 -8.27 1.12
C GLN A 394 14.28 -8.82 0.05
N TYR A 395 14.77 -9.71 -0.83
CA TYR A 395 13.97 -10.37 -1.87
C TYR A 395 12.75 -11.10 -1.28
N THR A 396 12.97 -11.87 -0.21
CA THR A 396 11.91 -12.57 0.51
C THR A 396 10.89 -11.58 1.10
N SER A 397 11.32 -10.42 1.56
CA SER A 397 10.40 -9.44 2.08
C SER A 397 9.46 -8.93 0.98
N ILE A 398 10.00 -8.55 -0.19
CA ILE A 398 9.21 -8.09 -1.34
C ILE A 398 8.26 -9.19 -1.82
N TYR A 399 8.74 -10.44 -1.86
CA TYR A 399 7.98 -11.63 -2.23
C TYR A 399 6.62 -11.72 -1.49
N TYR A 400 6.59 -11.35 -0.21
CA TYR A 400 5.36 -11.28 0.58
C TYR A 400 4.69 -9.91 0.53
N ALA A 401 5.45 -8.83 0.57
CA ALA A 401 4.93 -7.47 0.70
C ALA A 401 4.14 -7.01 -0.52
N LYS A 402 4.54 -7.39 -1.74
CA LYS A 402 3.85 -6.98 -2.97
C LYS A 402 2.48 -7.64 -3.14
N THR A 403 2.19 -8.69 -2.39
CA THR A 403 0.94 -9.44 -2.47
C THR A 403 -0.28 -8.49 -2.37
N PHE A 404 -1.26 -8.68 -3.25
CA PHE A 404 -2.48 -7.85 -3.37
C PHE A 404 -2.23 -6.40 -3.80
N HIS A 405 -1.01 -6.02 -4.17
CA HIS A 405 -0.77 -4.76 -4.87
C HIS A 405 -0.96 -4.95 -6.38
N PRO A 406 -1.27 -3.86 -7.11
CA PRO A 406 -1.37 -3.91 -8.56
C PRO A 406 -0.05 -4.37 -9.19
N ARG A 407 -0.15 -5.21 -10.21
CA ARG A 407 0.95 -5.52 -11.15
C ARG A 407 1.04 -4.42 -12.20
N SER A 408 2.07 -4.43 -13.04
CA SER A 408 2.30 -3.43 -14.08
C SER A 408 1.06 -3.11 -14.92
N LEU A 409 0.33 -4.10 -15.43
CA LEU A 409 -0.90 -3.85 -16.21
C LEU A 409 -2.02 -3.21 -15.36
N GLY A 410 -2.08 -3.53 -14.07
CA GLY A 410 -2.99 -2.87 -13.14
C GLY A 410 -2.61 -1.40 -12.91
N HIS A 411 -1.30 -1.10 -12.84
CA HIS A 411 -0.81 0.28 -12.76
C HIS A 411 -1.07 1.08 -14.04
N GLU A 412 -0.97 0.47 -15.22
CA GLU A 412 -1.40 1.09 -16.48
C GLU A 412 -2.89 1.47 -16.42
N ALA A 413 -3.75 0.57 -15.93
CA ALA A 413 -5.17 0.85 -15.78
C ALA A 413 -5.47 1.99 -14.78
N ILE A 414 -4.69 2.09 -13.68
CA ILE A 414 -4.77 3.18 -12.71
C ILE A 414 -4.35 4.50 -13.36
N ARG A 415 -3.22 4.53 -14.08
CA ARG A 415 -2.78 5.71 -14.84
C ARG A 415 -3.87 6.18 -15.80
N ASP A 416 -4.42 5.27 -16.60
CA ASP A 416 -5.44 5.62 -17.59
C ASP A 416 -6.72 6.13 -16.92
N ALA A 417 -7.06 5.63 -15.73
CA ALA A 417 -8.17 6.16 -14.94
C ALA A 417 -7.90 7.59 -14.43
N VAL A 418 -6.66 7.90 -14.04
CA VAL A 418 -6.24 9.26 -13.68
C VAL A 418 -6.43 10.20 -14.87
N TYR A 419 -5.99 9.81 -16.07
CA TYR A 419 -6.16 10.63 -17.28
C TYR A 419 -7.64 10.88 -17.61
N ARG A 420 -8.46 9.83 -17.62
CA ARG A 420 -9.89 9.95 -17.92
C ARG A 420 -10.63 10.85 -16.93
N GLU A 421 -10.35 10.71 -15.63
CA GLU A 421 -11.05 11.54 -14.63
C GLU A 421 -10.54 12.99 -14.66
N TRP A 422 -9.25 13.21 -14.94
CA TRP A 422 -8.70 14.55 -15.13
C TRP A 422 -9.38 15.26 -16.31
N GLU A 423 -9.43 14.62 -17.48
CA GLU A 423 -10.11 15.15 -18.67
C GLU A 423 -11.58 15.42 -18.40
N LYS A 424 -12.29 14.47 -17.78
CA LYS A 424 -13.71 14.62 -17.43
C LYS A 424 -14.00 15.80 -16.49
N VAL A 425 -13.11 16.08 -15.54
CA VAL A 425 -13.34 17.12 -14.51
C VAL A 425 -12.84 18.49 -14.96
N PHE A 426 -11.78 18.54 -15.76
CA PHE A 426 -11.12 19.79 -16.14
C PHE A 426 -11.23 20.15 -17.62
N ASP A 427 -11.72 19.25 -18.49
CA ASP A 427 -11.73 19.42 -19.95
C ASP A 427 -10.32 19.68 -20.50
N GLU A 428 -9.34 18.99 -19.91
CA GLU A 428 -7.90 19.20 -20.09
C GLU A 428 -7.21 17.85 -20.27
N ASP A 429 -6.24 17.74 -21.18
CA ASP A 429 -5.37 16.56 -21.27
C ASP A 429 -4.24 16.68 -20.22
N LEU A 430 -4.15 15.74 -19.27
CA LEU A 430 -3.16 15.83 -18.18
C LEU A 430 -1.71 15.87 -18.68
N VAL A 431 -1.42 15.25 -19.82
CA VAL A 431 -0.04 15.13 -20.33
C VAL A 431 0.31 16.31 -21.24
N HIS A 432 -0.62 16.78 -22.06
CA HIS A 432 -0.38 17.76 -23.11
C HIS A 432 -0.87 19.18 -22.78
N SER A 433 -1.68 19.40 -21.74
CA SER A 433 -2.33 20.72 -21.49
C SER A 433 -1.87 21.46 -20.24
N LEU A 434 -0.81 20.99 -19.56
CA LEU A 434 -0.33 21.53 -18.28
C LEU A 434 0.55 22.78 -18.38
N GLU A 435 0.72 23.36 -19.57
CA GLU A 435 1.46 24.62 -19.80
C GLU A 435 0.78 25.86 -19.20
#